data_AF-A0A534ZNG9-F1
#
_entry.id   AF-A0A534ZNG9-F1
#
_cell.length_a   1.000
_cell.length_b   1.000
_cell.length_c   1.000
_cell.angle_alpha   90.00
_cell.angle_beta   90.00
_cell.angle_gamma   90.00
#
_symmetry.space_group_name_H-M   'P 1'
#
loop_
_entity.id
_entity.type
_entity.pdbx_description
1 polymer ?
#
loop_
_entity_poly.entity_id
_entity_poly.type
_entity_poly.pdbx_seq_one_letter_code
_entity_poly.pdbx_strand_id
1 'polypeptide(L)'
;LEATIDHCLESLAPLKSFVLPGGGRVSSLLHVARTVCRRAEREVMRLMREEQTSDWPLAYLNRLSDLLFVLSRWIGHQLGETEYLWERPLAAEERKPKRQ
;
A
#
# COMPACT_ATOMS: atom_id res chain seq x y z
N LEU A 1 2.44 5.49 -14.83
CA LEU A 1 2.34 4.95 -13.45
C LEU A 1 3.29 3.78 -13.29
N GLU A 2 3.20 2.78 -14.17
CA GLU A 2 4.06 1.58 -14.14
C GLU A 2 5.56 1.89 -14.05
N ALA A 3 6.12 2.70 -14.95
CA ALA A 3 7.55 3.02 -14.92
C ALA A 3 8.04 3.64 -13.58
N THR A 4 7.18 4.39 -12.88
CA THR A 4 7.51 4.93 -11.56
C THR A 4 7.41 3.87 -10.47
N ILE A 5 6.44 2.96 -10.57
CA ILE A 5 6.30 1.81 -9.68
C ILE A 5 7.56 0.95 -9.77
N ASP A 6 7.96 0.59 -10.99
CA ASP A 6 9.13 -0.25 -11.25
C ASP A 6 10.40 0.37 -10.66
N HIS A 7 10.65 1.65 -10.95
CA HIS A 7 11.80 2.37 -10.42
C HIS A 7 11.85 2.39 -8.88
N CYS A 8 10.72 2.64 -8.22
CA CYS A 8 10.68 2.65 -6.75
C CYS A 8 10.90 1.25 -6.17
N LEU A 9 10.37 0.21 -6.82
CA LEU A 9 10.50 -1.19 -6.37
C LEU A 9 11.94 -1.70 -6.42
N GLU A 10 12.77 -1.22 -7.35
CA GLU A 10 14.19 -1.63 -7.47
C GLU A 10 14.98 -1.46 -6.18
N SER A 11 14.68 -0.40 -5.43
CA SER A 11 15.38 -0.07 -4.17
C SER A 11 14.72 -0.67 -2.92
N LEU A 12 13.55 -1.32 -3.06
CA LEU A 12 12.78 -1.81 -1.93
C LEU A 12 13.00 -3.30 -1.68
N ALA A 13 13.12 -3.66 -0.40
CA ALA A 13 13.12 -5.06 -0.02
C ALA A 13 11.77 -5.73 -0.36
N PRO A 14 11.80 -6.99 -0.84
CA PRO A 14 10.58 -7.72 -1.17
C PRO A 14 9.69 -7.87 0.07
N LEU A 15 8.39 -7.67 -0.14
CA LEU A 15 7.42 -7.65 0.94
C LEU A 15 7.13 -9.07 1.45
N LYS A 16 7.40 -9.34 2.73
CA LYS A 16 7.20 -10.67 3.36
C LYS A 16 5.91 -10.79 4.19
N SER A 17 5.30 -9.66 4.56
CA SER A 17 4.05 -9.58 5.32
C SER A 17 3.31 -8.29 4.97
N PHE A 18 2.08 -8.12 5.46
CA PHE A 18 1.31 -6.90 5.25
C PHE A 18 1.99 -5.69 5.91
N VAL A 19 2.05 -4.56 5.20
CA VAL A 19 2.50 -3.29 5.79
C VAL A 19 1.33 -2.64 6.52
N LEU A 20 1.56 -2.27 7.78
CA LEU A 20 0.65 -1.44 8.53
C LEU A 20 0.84 0.03 8.15
N PRO A 21 -0.24 0.79 7.94
CA PRO A 21 -0.13 2.19 7.57
C PRO A 21 0.58 2.98 8.68
N GLY A 22 1.73 3.57 8.36
CA GLY A 22 2.57 4.27 9.33
C GLY A 22 4.00 4.47 8.83
N GLY A 23 4.96 4.52 9.76
CA GLY A 23 6.39 4.69 9.46
C GLY A 23 6.86 6.14 9.50
N GLY A 24 6.01 7.08 9.07
CA GLY A 24 6.26 8.52 9.21
C GLY A 24 5.21 9.39 8.52
N ARG A 25 5.40 10.72 8.55
CA ARG A 25 4.37 11.69 8.16
C ARG A 25 3.98 11.56 6.68
N VAL A 26 4.99 11.46 5.80
CA VAL A 26 4.75 11.39 4.36
C VAL A 26 4.14 10.04 3.97
N SER A 27 4.69 8.93 4.51
CA SER A 27 4.12 7.59 4.33
C SER A 27 2.65 7.53 4.79
N SER A 28 2.34 8.08 5.97
CA SER A 28 0.95 8.12 6.47
C SER A 28 0.00 8.87 5.55
N LEU A 29 0.42 10.03 5.02
CA LEU A 29 -0.38 10.81 4.07
C LEU A 29 -0.61 10.06 2.76
N LEU A 30 0.40 9.34 2.26
CA LEU A 30 0.28 8.51 1.05
C LEU A 30 -0.68 7.33 1.27
N HIS A 31 -0.65 6.71 2.45
CA HIS A 31 -1.64 5.71 2.81
C HIS A 31 -3.07 6.28 2.86
N VAL A 32 -3.25 7.51 3.36
CA VAL A 32 -4.56 8.19 3.30
C VAL A 32 -4.98 8.48 1.86
N ALA A 33 -4.08 9.01 1.03
CA ALA A 33 -4.37 9.23 -0.39
C ALA A 33 -4.77 7.92 -1.08
N ARG A 34 -4.12 6.80 -0.74
CA ARG A 34 -4.46 5.46 -1.25
C ARG A 34 -5.88 5.04 -0.88
N THR A 35 -6.34 5.29 0.35
CA THR A 35 -7.71 4.95 0.75
C THR A 35 -8.75 5.80 0.01
N VAL A 36 -8.44 7.07 -0.26
CA VAL A 36 -9.28 7.96 -1.09
C VAL A 36 -9.35 7.45 -2.53
N CYS A 37 -8.21 7.05 -3.12
CA CYS A 37 -8.16 6.47 -4.46
C CYS A 37 -8.99 5.18 -4.57
N ARG A 38 -8.87 4.28 -3.59
CA ARG A 38 -9.70 3.05 -3.51
C ARG A 38 -11.19 3.34 -3.30
N ARG A 39 -11.53 4.45 -2.64
CA ARG A 39 -12.92 4.91 -2.54
C ARG A 39 -13.45 5.41 -3.89
N ALA A 40 -12.66 6.21 -4.61
CA ALA A 40 -13.01 6.64 -5.96
C ALA A 40 -13.18 5.45 -6.92
N GLU A 41 -12.32 4.42 -6.83
CA GLU A 41 -12.43 3.18 -7.61
C GLU A 41 -13.81 2.51 -7.41
N ARG A 42 -14.30 2.45 -6.17
CA ARG A 42 -15.63 1.89 -5.86
C ARG A 42 -16.78 2.72 -6.43
N GLU A 43 -16.69 4.04 -6.39
CA GLU A 43 -17.72 4.92 -6.97
C GLU A 43 -17.74 4.83 -8.50
N VAL A 44 -16.56 4.78 -9.15
CA VAL A 44 -16.46 4.54 -10.60
C VAL A 44 -17.05 3.19 -10.97
N MET A 45 -16.71 2.13 -10.21
CA MET A 45 -17.30 0.81 -10.46
C MET A 45 -18.83 0.80 -10.27
N ARG A 46 -19.37 1.63 -9.38
CA ARG A 46 -20.82 1.79 -9.22
C ARG A 46 -21.42 2.48 -10.44
N LEU A 47 -20.84 3.58 -10.90
CA LEU A 47 -21.27 4.29 -12.10
C LEU A 47 -21.25 3.38 -13.34
N MET A 48 -20.20 2.59 -13.51
CA MET A 48 -20.04 1.63 -14.61
C MET A 48 -21.14 0.55 -14.67
N ARG A 49 -21.86 0.30 -13.56
CA ARG A 49 -23.01 -0.61 -13.55
C ARG A 49 -24.30 0.05 -14.04
N GLU A 50 -24.38 1.37 -13.93
CA GLU A 50 -25.56 2.15 -14.30
C GLU A 50 -25.42 2.70 -15.72
N GLU A 51 -24.21 3.06 -16.14
CA GLU A 51 -23.91 3.67 -17.43
C GLU A 51 -22.75 2.94 -18.13
N GLN A 52 -22.83 2.88 -19.46
CA GLN A 52 -21.75 2.32 -20.27
C GLN A 52 -20.62 3.36 -20.41
N THR A 53 -19.58 3.21 -19.59
CA THR A 53 -18.39 4.05 -19.66
C THR A 53 -17.18 3.24 -20.14
N SER A 54 -16.09 3.93 -20.47
CA SER A 54 -14.83 3.25 -20.79
C SER A 54 -14.21 2.61 -19.53
N ASP A 55 -13.45 1.52 -19.70
CA ASP A 55 -12.78 0.78 -18.62
C ASP A 55 -11.49 1.45 -18.11
N TRP A 56 -10.93 2.40 -18.87
CA TRP A 56 -9.65 3.03 -18.54
C TRP A 56 -9.62 3.72 -17.16
N PRO A 57 -10.69 4.38 -16.65
CA PRO A 57 -10.65 5.03 -15.34
C PRO A 57 -10.45 4.02 -14.21
N LEU A 58 -11.07 2.84 -14.32
CA LEU A 58 -10.94 1.78 -13.33
C LEU A 58 -9.51 1.22 -13.32
N ALA A 59 -8.96 0.94 -14.51
CA ALA A 59 -7.57 0.48 -14.65
C ALA A 59 -6.57 1.51 -14.11
N TYR A 60 -6.80 2.80 -14.37
CA TYR A 60 -5.96 3.89 -13.88
C TYR A 60 -6.01 4.01 -12.35
N LEU A 61 -7.20 4.01 -11.74
CA LEU A 61 -7.35 4.10 -10.28
C LEU A 61 -6.74 2.90 -9.55
N ASN A 62 -6.85 1.72 -10.15
CA ASN A 62 -6.19 0.52 -9.64
C ASN A 62 -4.67 0.72 -9.56
N ARG A 63 -4.03 1.15 -10.67
CA ARG A 63 -2.58 1.40 -10.71
C ARG A 63 -2.13 2.60 -9.89
N LEU A 64 -2.95 3.64 -9.79
CA LEU A 64 -2.66 4.79 -8.94
C LEU A 64 -2.60 4.38 -7.47
N SER A 65 -3.52 3.52 -7.03
CA SER A 65 -3.52 3.02 -5.66
C SER A 65 -2.28 2.17 -5.34
N ASP A 66 -1.77 1.43 -6.32
CA ASP A 66 -0.53 0.64 -6.19
C ASP A 66 0.69 1.56 -6.13
N LEU A 67 0.75 2.58 -7.00
CA LEU A 67 1.81 3.60 -6.96
C LEU A 67 1.86 4.30 -5.61
N LEU A 68 0.72 4.73 -5.07
CA LEU A 68 0.66 5.39 -3.76
C LEU A 68 1.19 4.49 -2.63
N PHE A 69 0.92 3.19 -2.71
CA PHE A 69 1.48 2.21 -1.76
C PHE A 69 3.00 2.10 -1.90
N VAL A 70 3.51 1.93 -3.12
CA VAL A 70 4.94 1.77 -3.39
C VAL A 70 5.72 3.04 -3.01
N LEU A 71 5.20 4.23 -3.33
CA LEU A 71 5.79 5.51 -2.94
C LEU A 71 5.87 5.67 -1.42
N SER A 72 4.84 5.22 -0.69
CA SER A 72 4.82 5.25 0.77
C SER A 72 6.02 4.50 1.35
N ARG A 73 6.27 3.29 0.83
CA ARG A 73 7.39 2.44 1.24
C ARG A 73 8.72 3.04 0.80
N TRP A 74 8.80 3.51 -0.44
CA TRP A 74 10.02 4.08 -1.01
C TRP A 74 10.49 5.31 -0.23
N ILE A 75 9.59 6.25 0.05
CA ILE A 75 9.92 7.45 0.82
C ILE A 75 10.31 7.08 2.25
N GLY A 76 9.57 6.16 2.88
CA GLY A 76 9.95 5.66 4.21
C GLY A 76 11.36 5.07 4.21
N HIS A 77 11.70 4.27 3.20
CA HIS A 77 13.03 3.70 3.03
C HIS A 77 14.12 4.79 2.85
N GLN A 78 13.87 5.79 1.99
CA GLN A 78 14.83 6.87 1.75
C GLN A 78 15.03 7.78 2.98
N LEU A 79 14.01 7.95 3.81
CA LEU A 79 14.09 8.73 5.05
C LEU A 79 14.61 7.91 6.24
N GLY A 80 14.90 6.62 6.06
CA GLY A 80 15.32 5.73 7.16
C GLY A 80 14.20 5.46 8.19
N GLU A 81 12.95 5.64 7.79
CA GLU A 81 11.78 5.39 8.63
C GLU A 81 11.55 3.87 8.81
N THR A 82 11.01 3.48 9.96
CA THR A 82 10.74 2.06 10.24
C THR A 82 9.44 1.63 9.57
N GLU A 83 9.52 0.61 8.71
CA GLU A 83 8.34 -0.04 8.13
C GLU A 83 7.73 -1.02 9.15
N TYR A 84 6.47 -0.80 9.52
CA TYR A 84 5.75 -1.69 10.44
C TYR A 84 5.08 -2.81 9.66
N LEU A 85 5.58 -4.03 9.83
CA LEU A 85 4.98 -5.23 9.27
C LEU A 85 3.97 -5.82 10.24
N TRP A 86 2.86 -6.32 9.71
CA TRP A 86 1.88 -7.05 10.49
C TRP A 86 2.50 -8.37 10.97
N GLU A 87 2.48 -8.57 12.29
CA GLU A 87 2.92 -9.80 12.94
C GLU A 87 1.71 -10.67 13.26
N ARG A 88 1.79 -11.97 12.94
CA ARG A 88 0.73 -12.92 13.25
C ARG A 88 0.71 -13.17 14.77
N PRO A 89 -0.41 -12.91 15.48
CA PRO A 89 -0.45 -12.98 16.95
C PRO A 89 0.00 -14.33 17.53
N LEU A 90 -0.38 -15.44 16.89
CA LEU A 90 -0.05 -16.80 17.34
C LEU A 90 1.44 -17.14 17.22
N ALA A 91 2.16 -16.57 16.24
CA ALA A 91 3.60 -16.80 16.06
C ALA A 91 4.46 -16.01 17.08
N ALA A 92 3.91 -14.92 17.63
CA ALA A 92 4.58 -14.15 18.67
C ALA A 92 4.60 -14.87 20.03
N GLU A 93 3.62 -15.74 20.29
CA GLU A 93 3.57 -16.56 21.50
C GLU A 93 4.59 -17.72 21.47
N GLU A 94 4.81 -18.34 20.30
CA GLU A 94 5.81 -19.41 20.11
C GLU A 94 7.26 -18.93 20.31
N ARG A 95 7.53 -17.64 20.08
CA ARG A 95 8.86 -17.02 20.26
C ARG A 95 9.17 -16.62 21.70
N LYS A 96 8.19 -16.64 22.61
CA LYS A 96 8.47 -16.36 24.02
C LYS A 96 9.24 -17.56 24.61
N PRO A 97 10.44 -17.37 25.15
CA PRO A 97 11.13 -18.46 25.84
C PRO A 97 10.21 -18.96 26.96
N LYS A 98 9.99 -20.28 27.01
CA LYS A 98 9.27 -20.91 28.13
C LYS A 98 9.95 -20.44 29.41
N ARG A 99 9.22 -19.67 30.24
CA ARG A 99 9.67 -19.36 31.60
C ARG A 99 9.86 -20.70 32.31
N GLN A 100 11.12 -21.04 32.62
CA GLN A 100 11.46 -22.09 33.57
C GLN A 100 11.14 -21.63 34.98
#